data_AF-A0A7C5BQN3-F1
#
_entry.id   AF-A0A7C5BQN3-F1
#
_cell.length_a   1.000
_cell.length_b   1.000
_cell.length_c   1.000
_cell.angle_alpha   90.00
_cell.angle_beta   90.00
_cell.angle_gamma   90.00
#
_symmetry.space_group_name_H-M   'P 1'
#
loop_
_entity.id
_entity.type
_entity.pdbx_description
1 polymer ?
#
loop_
_entity_poly.entity_id
_entity_poly.type
_entity_poly.pdbx_seq_one_letter_code
_entity_poly.pdbx_strand_id
1 'polypeptide(L)'
;MSSLRLVGAMLTGGDEWSLDEFGALFGRLRNEVEHEGGLLRYVGYQGVVGDHIEARFFGIEVEQIGRIPEGMVGWELRGNSWTVTEPDGTRSEGTLEWRWGEAGYSVVGEFSARLPGLAEAAEFRMSSNAYFERDEPLDDEVCLVDYDPSWPARYDEAAKWLREGLGSDVALRIEHYGSTSIPNMPAKPIVDLLVEIPAPEAGRRRGIPMFNKPGCEYWWHGDHVCFMIRERPMGKRTHHIHMAPAGHQLWEGLTFRDYLRAHPTDAARYADLKRELAERYRNDRERYTEAKGEFVRKILAKAGS
;
A
#
# COMPACT_ATOMS: atom_id res chain seq x y z
N MET A 1 -0.51 11.81 -24.46
CA MET A 1 -0.32 11.12 -23.17
C MET A 1 -0.06 12.17 -22.11
N SER A 2 -0.78 12.11 -21.00
CA SER A 2 -0.46 12.89 -19.79
C SER A 2 0.98 12.57 -19.35
N SER A 3 1.64 13.55 -18.76
CA SER A 3 2.98 13.39 -18.19
C SER A 3 2.84 13.15 -16.70
N LEU A 4 3.65 12.23 -16.15
CA LEU A 4 3.83 12.10 -14.71
C LEU A 4 5.09 12.87 -14.32
N ARG A 5 4.98 13.77 -13.35
CA ARG A 5 6.13 14.52 -12.81
C ARG A 5 6.20 14.27 -11.34
N LEU A 6 7.36 13.83 -10.88
CA LEU A 6 7.61 13.48 -9.50
C LEU A 6 8.81 14.27 -9.00
N VAL A 7 8.80 14.67 -7.74
CA VAL A 7 10.00 15.13 -7.04
C VAL A 7 10.15 14.29 -5.78
N GLY A 8 11.34 13.73 -5.57
CA GLY A 8 11.61 12.93 -4.39
C GLY A 8 12.98 12.29 -4.38
N ALA A 9 13.19 11.38 -3.43
CA ALA A 9 14.48 10.72 -3.24
C ALA A 9 14.59 9.48 -4.13
N MET A 10 15.77 9.28 -4.71
CA MET A 10 16.15 8.08 -5.47
C MET A 10 17.37 7.45 -4.81
N LEU A 11 17.27 6.18 -4.43
CA LEU A 11 18.41 5.33 -4.08
C LEU A 11 18.72 4.40 -5.25
N THR A 12 20.00 4.15 -5.49
CA THR A 12 20.50 3.20 -6.50
C THR A 12 21.53 2.25 -5.88
N GLY A 13 21.87 1.16 -6.58
CA GLY A 13 22.85 0.18 -6.10
C GLY A 13 22.31 -0.76 -5.01
N GLY A 14 20.99 -0.86 -4.90
CA GLY A 14 20.32 -1.74 -3.94
C GLY A 14 20.16 -1.18 -2.52
N ASP A 15 20.63 0.05 -2.28
CA ASP A 15 20.50 0.74 -1.00
C ASP A 15 19.03 0.88 -0.54
N GLU A 16 18.84 0.83 0.77
CA GLU A 16 17.54 0.92 1.43
C GLU A 16 17.58 2.02 2.50
N TRP A 17 16.50 2.81 2.57
CA TRP A 17 16.32 3.76 3.66
C TRP A 17 16.13 3.01 4.98
N SER A 18 16.80 3.47 6.03
CA SER A 18 16.36 3.17 7.39
C SER A 18 14.94 3.70 7.62
N LEU A 19 14.24 3.16 8.63
CA LEU A 19 12.89 3.62 8.98
C LEU A 19 12.87 5.11 9.34
N ASP A 20 13.91 5.62 10.00
CA ASP A 20 14.02 7.03 10.37
C ASP A 20 14.22 7.92 9.14
N GLU A 21 15.07 7.51 8.20
CA GLU A 21 15.28 8.23 6.94
C GLU A 21 14.00 8.26 6.10
N PHE A 22 13.33 7.11 5.97
CA PHE A 22 12.08 7.01 5.23
C PHE A 22 10.97 7.83 5.89
N GLY A 23 10.85 7.79 7.22
CA GLY A 23 9.92 8.59 7.99
C GLY A 23 10.16 10.10 7.84
N ALA A 24 11.41 10.54 7.88
CA ALA A 24 11.79 11.94 7.68
C ALA A 24 11.43 12.43 6.27
N LEU A 25 11.54 11.56 5.25
CA LEU A 25 11.27 11.90 3.86
C LEU A 25 9.85 12.44 3.63
N PHE A 26 8.83 11.91 4.33
CA PHE A 26 7.46 12.44 4.24
C PHE A 26 7.37 13.93 4.60
N GLY A 27 8.03 14.32 5.69
CA GLY A 27 8.07 15.70 6.15
C GLY A 27 8.83 16.60 5.19
N ARG A 28 9.97 16.13 4.68
CA ARG A 28 10.77 16.86 3.68
C ARG A 28 9.98 17.09 2.40
N LEU A 29 9.37 16.03 1.84
CA LEU A 29 8.55 16.12 0.62
C LEU A 29 7.42 17.15 0.77
N ARG A 30 6.73 17.16 1.92
CA ARG A 30 5.61 18.09 2.16
C ARG A 30 6.07 19.55 2.27
N ASN A 31 7.23 19.77 2.89
CA ASN A 31 7.67 21.10 3.33
C ASN A 31 8.69 21.77 2.40
N GLU A 32 9.50 20.99 1.69
CA GLU A 32 10.63 21.48 0.87
C GLU A 32 10.32 21.48 -0.63
N VAL A 33 9.47 20.56 -1.12
CA VAL A 33 9.11 20.47 -2.54
C VAL A 33 8.04 21.50 -2.86
N GLU A 34 8.24 22.22 -3.97
CA GLU A 34 7.25 23.15 -4.51
C GLU A 34 6.09 22.36 -5.15
N HIS A 35 4.86 22.60 -4.66
CA HIS A 35 3.65 22.01 -5.20
C HIS A 35 2.48 23.00 -5.05
N GLU A 36 1.49 22.85 -5.93
CA GLU A 36 0.25 23.60 -5.89
C GLU A 36 -0.89 22.68 -5.44
N GLY A 37 -1.83 23.21 -4.66
CA GLY A 37 -2.99 22.47 -4.19
C GLY A 37 -2.89 21.93 -2.76
N GLY A 38 -4.04 21.55 -2.21
CA GLY A 38 -4.15 21.02 -0.84
C GLY A 38 -3.95 19.51 -0.74
N LEU A 39 -3.99 18.79 -1.87
CA LEU A 39 -3.94 17.32 -1.92
C LEU A 39 -2.67 16.85 -2.64
N LEU A 40 -1.79 16.19 -1.90
CA LEU A 40 -0.55 15.61 -2.38
C LEU A 40 -0.74 14.14 -2.71
N ARG A 41 -0.11 13.66 -3.79
CA ARG A 41 0.01 12.22 -4.07
C ARG A 41 1.45 11.77 -3.90
N TYR A 42 1.70 10.94 -2.90
CA TYR A 42 2.95 10.21 -2.74
C TYR A 42 2.99 9.03 -3.71
N VAL A 43 4.13 8.82 -4.36
CA VAL A 43 4.35 7.74 -5.33
C VAL A 43 5.69 7.08 -5.07
N GLY A 44 5.69 5.75 -5.03
CA GLY A 44 6.89 4.93 -4.91
C GLY A 44 7.12 4.06 -6.14
N TYR A 45 8.38 3.88 -6.50
CA TYR A 45 8.82 2.88 -7.48
C TYR A 45 9.98 2.04 -6.91
N GLN A 46 10.03 0.78 -7.32
CA GLN A 46 11.18 -0.11 -7.14
C GLN A 46 11.69 -0.52 -8.52
N GLY A 47 12.93 -0.20 -8.85
CA GLY A 47 13.62 -0.67 -10.04
C GLY A 47 14.23 -2.03 -9.78
N VAL A 48 13.81 -3.05 -10.53
CA VAL A 48 14.21 -4.46 -10.33
C VAL A 48 14.97 -4.99 -11.54
N VAL A 49 16.07 -5.70 -11.29
CA VAL A 49 16.84 -6.45 -12.29
C VAL A 49 16.90 -7.91 -11.84
N GLY A 50 16.27 -8.81 -12.60
CA GLY A 50 16.04 -10.18 -12.16
C GLY A 50 15.21 -10.20 -10.87
N ASP A 51 15.81 -10.70 -9.79
CA ASP A 51 15.19 -10.76 -8.45
C ASP A 51 15.76 -9.71 -7.49
N HIS A 52 16.63 -8.80 -7.96
CA HIS A 52 17.31 -7.80 -7.14
C HIS A 52 16.69 -6.41 -7.33
N ILE A 53 16.44 -5.71 -6.21
CA ILE A 53 16.07 -4.30 -6.24
C ILE A 53 17.36 -3.50 -6.42
N GLU A 54 17.44 -2.78 -7.53
CA GLU A 54 18.59 -1.93 -7.89
C GLU A 54 18.32 -0.45 -7.62
N ALA A 55 17.05 -0.04 -7.61
CA ALA A 55 16.67 1.33 -7.32
C ALA A 55 15.39 1.41 -6.48
N ARG A 56 15.29 2.46 -5.67
CA ARG A 56 14.07 2.82 -4.94
C ARG A 56 13.82 4.31 -5.13
N PHE A 57 12.63 4.66 -5.60
CA PHE A 57 12.16 6.02 -5.66
C PHE A 57 10.99 6.21 -4.70
N PHE A 58 10.98 7.33 -3.97
CA PHE A 58 9.81 7.78 -3.25
C PHE A 58 9.72 9.30 -3.31
N GLY A 59 8.56 9.82 -3.75
CA GLY A 59 8.38 11.23 -3.95
C GLY A 59 6.91 11.63 -3.97
N ILE A 60 6.66 12.89 -4.33
CA ILE A 60 5.31 13.41 -4.57
C ILE A 60 5.13 13.77 -6.03
N GLU A 61 3.91 13.61 -6.53
CA GLU A 61 3.50 14.15 -7.82
C GLU A 61 3.36 15.67 -7.75
N VAL A 62 3.87 16.35 -8.78
CA VAL A 62 3.85 17.81 -8.91
C VAL A 62 3.33 18.21 -10.29
N GLU A 63 2.69 19.38 -10.38
CA GLU A 63 2.23 19.88 -11.69
C GLU A 63 3.40 20.28 -12.59
N GLN A 64 4.46 20.85 -11.99
CA GLN A 64 5.70 21.26 -12.65
C GLN A 64 6.89 20.96 -11.73
N ILE A 65 8.02 20.59 -12.31
CA ILE A 65 9.28 20.41 -11.58
C ILE A 65 9.93 21.79 -11.45
N GLY A 66 9.79 22.40 -10.27
CA GLY A 66 10.42 23.66 -9.89
C GLY A 66 11.80 23.45 -9.26
N ARG A 67 12.06 24.12 -8.14
CA ARG A 67 13.29 23.90 -7.38
C ARG A 67 13.30 22.49 -6.76
N ILE A 68 14.40 21.76 -6.95
CA ILE A 68 14.61 20.42 -6.40
C ILE A 68 15.45 20.53 -5.11
N PRO A 69 14.96 20.04 -3.96
CA PRO A 69 15.74 20.02 -2.71
C PRO A 69 16.98 19.12 -2.78
N GLU A 70 17.97 19.40 -1.92
CA GLU A 70 19.18 18.57 -1.83
C GLU A 70 18.84 17.12 -1.42
N GLY A 71 19.46 16.16 -2.10
CA GLY A 71 19.18 14.72 -1.91
C GLY A 71 17.88 14.23 -2.57
N MET A 72 17.26 15.05 -3.43
CA MET A 72 16.12 14.67 -4.26
C MET A 72 16.44 14.85 -5.75
N VAL A 73 15.60 14.27 -6.59
CA VAL A 73 15.61 14.41 -8.04
C VAL A 73 14.22 14.77 -8.55
N GLY A 74 14.16 15.53 -9.65
CA GLY A 74 12.95 15.70 -10.44
C GLY A 74 12.87 14.60 -11.50
N TRP A 75 11.76 13.87 -11.56
CA TRP A 75 11.58 12.76 -12.48
C TRP A 75 10.31 12.96 -13.32
N GLU A 76 10.49 13.20 -14.62
CA GLU A 76 9.39 13.33 -15.58
C GLU A 76 9.30 12.07 -16.45
N LEU A 77 8.11 11.46 -16.51
CA LEU A 77 7.75 10.42 -17.47
C LEU A 77 6.75 11.02 -18.46
N ARG A 78 7.10 11.00 -19.75
CA ARG A 78 6.26 11.59 -20.80
C ARG A 78 6.29 10.71 -22.05
N GLY A 79 5.16 10.07 -22.35
CA GLY A 79 5.09 9.10 -23.44
C GLY A 79 6.06 7.95 -23.19
N ASN A 80 6.99 7.71 -24.11
CA ASN A 80 8.02 6.67 -23.99
C ASN A 80 9.40 7.26 -23.64
N SER A 81 9.41 8.42 -22.99
CA SER A 81 10.63 9.11 -22.57
C SER A 81 10.61 9.40 -21.08
N TRP A 82 11.79 9.41 -20.48
CA TRP A 82 12.01 9.90 -19.13
C TRP A 82 13.03 11.04 -19.14
N THR A 83 12.92 11.91 -18.15
CA THR A 83 13.91 12.94 -17.82
C THR A 83 14.16 12.90 -16.32
N VAL A 84 15.41 12.81 -15.90
CA VAL A 84 15.85 13.01 -14.51
C VAL A 84 16.58 14.35 -14.45
N THR A 85 16.17 15.20 -13.52
CA THR A 85 16.76 16.51 -13.25
C THR A 85 17.38 16.50 -11.85
N GLU A 86 18.64 16.87 -11.75
CA GLU A 86 19.39 16.97 -10.48
C GLU A 86 19.16 18.35 -9.82
N PRO A 87 19.45 18.51 -8.51
CA PRO A 87 19.33 19.80 -7.82
C PRO A 87 20.11 20.96 -8.44
N ASP A 88 21.22 20.68 -9.13
CA ASP A 88 22.04 21.69 -9.83
C ASP A 88 21.48 22.07 -11.22
N GLY A 89 20.38 21.45 -11.64
CA GLY A 89 19.74 21.66 -12.93
C GLY A 89 20.26 20.75 -14.05
N THR A 90 21.23 19.87 -13.77
CA THR A 90 21.72 18.88 -14.74
C THR A 90 20.58 17.94 -15.14
N ARG A 91 20.42 17.71 -16.43
CA ARG A 91 19.37 16.86 -16.99
C ARG A 91 19.94 15.64 -17.71
N SER A 92 19.39 14.48 -17.39
CA SER A 92 19.58 13.24 -18.10
C SER A 92 18.28 12.80 -18.73
N GLU A 93 18.33 12.27 -19.95
CA GLU A 93 17.15 11.87 -20.70
C GLU A 93 17.36 10.51 -21.37
N GLY A 94 16.27 9.79 -21.58
CA GLY A 94 16.31 8.53 -22.29
C GLY A 94 14.92 8.02 -22.62
N THR A 95 14.87 6.77 -23.07
CA THR A 95 13.62 6.09 -23.40
C THR A 95 13.21 5.10 -22.32
N LEU A 96 11.91 4.87 -22.23
CA LEU A 96 11.31 3.81 -21.44
C LEU A 96 10.36 2.98 -22.30
N GLU A 97 10.09 1.76 -21.86
CA GLU A 97 9.10 0.86 -22.44
C GLU A 97 8.05 0.54 -21.37
N TRP A 98 6.81 0.98 -21.57
CA TRP A 98 5.71 0.62 -20.67
C TRP A 98 5.39 -0.87 -20.77
N ARG A 99 5.37 -1.56 -19.63
CA ARG A 99 4.78 -2.90 -19.49
C ARG A 99 3.26 -2.82 -19.47
N TRP A 100 2.76 -1.78 -18.81
CA TRP A 100 1.37 -1.34 -18.84
C TRP A 100 1.31 0.09 -18.30
N GLY A 101 0.27 0.83 -18.65
CA GLY A 101 0.02 2.15 -18.08
C GLY A 101 -1.40 2.61 -18.33
N GLU A 102 -1.94 3.38 -17.40
CA GLU A 102 -3.28 3.95 -17.50
C GLU A 102 -3.27 5.44 -17.14
N ALA A 103 -3.95 6.22 -17.97
CA ALA A 103 -4.27 7.60 -17.70
C ALA A 103 -5.64 7.66 -16.99
N GLY A 104 -5.64 7.39 -15.69
CA GLY A 104 -6.81 7.47 -14.82
C GLY A 104 -6.91 8.86 -14.17
N TYR A 105 -7.21 8.89 -12.85
CA TYR A 105 -7.16 10.11 -12.05
C TYR A 105 -5.77 10.78 -12.12
N SER A 106 -4.72 9.96 -12.06
CA SER A 106 -3.34 10.32 -12.41
C SER A 106 -2.70 9.18 -13.20
N VAL A 107 -1.54 9.43 -13.81
CA VAL A 107 -0.76 8.40 -14.50
C VAL A 107 -0.26 7.37 -13.49
N VAL A 108 -0.52 6.11 -13.80
CA VAL A 108 0.02 4.93 -13.13
C VAL A 108 0.50 3.94 -14.17
N GLY A 109 1.49 3.12 -13.81
CA GLY A 109 2.02 2.11 -14.70
C GLY A 109 3.41 1.67 -14.32
N GLU A 110 3.84 0.59 -14.96
CA GLU A 110 5.16 -0.01 -14.79
C GLU A 110 5.88 -0.01 -16.13
N PHE A 111 7.18 0.19 -16.09
CA PHE A 111 7.99 0.37 -17.29
C PHE A 111 9.40 -0.16 -17.08
N SER A 112 10.07 -0.50 -18.17
CA SER A 112 11.49 -0.77 -18.18
C SER A 112 12.27 0.44 -18.68
N ALA A 113 13.32 0.81 -17.97
CA ALA A 113 14.20 1.91 -18.34
C ALA A 113 15.61 1.71 -17.77
N ARG A 114 16.60 2.30 -18.42
CA ARG A 114 17.96 2.45 -17.86
C ARG A 114 18.14 3.88 -17.39
N LEU A 115 17.99 4.12 -16.09
CA LEU A 115 18.18 5.43 -15.49
C LEU A 115 19.67 5.73 -15.22
N PRO A 116 20.05 7.00 -14.99
CA PRO A 116 21.39 7.35 -14.55
C PRO A 116 21.77 6.59 -13.28
N GLY A 117 23.03 6.14 -13.19
CA GLY A 117 23.53 5.36 -12.05
C GLY A 117 23.22 3.86 -12.10
N LEU A 118 22.39 3.39 -13.04
CA LEU A 118 22.13 1.95 -13.22
C LEU A 118 23.05 1.30 -14.25
N ALA A 119 23.61 0.14 -13.88
CA ALA A 119 24.48 -0.65 -14.76
C ALA A 119 23.72 -1.14 -16.01
N GLU A 120 22.48 -1.58 -15.83
CA GLU A 120 21.61 -2.10 -16.89
C GLU A 120 20.17 -1.56 -16.76
N ALA A 121 19.28 -1.95 -17.68
CA ALA A 121 17.89 -1.55 -17.63
C ALA A 121 17.14 -2.29 -16.52
N ALA A 122 16.38 -1.56 -15.71
CA ALA A 122 15.56 -2.12 -14.63
C ALA A 122 14.07 -2.04 -15.00
N GLU A 123 13.27 -2.94 -14.44
CA GLU A 123 11.81 -2.86 -14.42
C GLU A 123 11.35 -2.05 -13.21
N PHE A 124 10.81 -0.86 -13.45
CA PHE A 124 10.26 0.02 -12.43
C PHE A 124 8.81 -0.38 -12.12
N ARG A 125 8.63 -1.02 -10.97
CA ARG A 125 7.36 -1.47 -10.42
C ARG A 125 6.83 -0.44 -9.44
N MET A 126 5.54 -0.11 -9.51
CA MET A 126 4.95 0.82 -8.55
C MET A 126 4.88 0.17 -7.18
N SER A 127 5.54 0.75 -6.18
CA SER A 127 5.62 0.20 -4.82
C SER A 127 4.69 0.91 -3.83
N SER A 128 4.24 2.13 -4.14
CA SER A 128 3.24 2.81 -3.33
C SER A 128 2.51 3.92 -4.08
N ASN A 129 1.32 4.24 -3.59
CA ASN A 129 0.53 5.40 -3.98
C ASN A 129 -0.35 5.79 -2.78
N ALA A 130 -0.26 7.03 -2.32
CA ALA A 130 -1.06 7.51 -1.21
C ALA A 130 -1.40 8.99 -1.39
N TYR A 131 -2.55 9.40 -0.88
CA TYR A 131 -3.02 10.79 -0.96
C TYR A 131 -3.03 11.43 0.43
N PHE A 132 -2.54 12.66 0.53
CA PHE A 132 -2.40 13.40 1.78
C PHE A 132 -2.92 14.82 1.64
N GLU A 133 -3.78 15.25 2.56
CA GLU A 133 -4.23 16.65 2.62
C GLU A 133 -3.36 17.42 3.60
N ARG A 134 -2.77 18.53 3.14
CA ARG A 134 -1.67 19.23 3.83
C ARG A 134 -1.97 19.59 5.30
N ASP A 135 -3.19 20.05 5.55
CA ASP A 135 -3.61 20.64 6.81
C ASP A 135 -4.62 19.77 7.58
N GLU A 136 -4.95 18.57 7.08
CA GLU A 136 -5.80 17.62 7.79
C GLU A 136 -4.96 16.61 8.57
N PRO A 137 -5.23 16.40 9.88
CA PRO A 137 -4.59 15.32 10.61
C PRO A 137 -5.08 13.97 10.09
N LEU A 138 -4.17 13.00 10.02
CA LEU A 138 -4.53 11.63 9.68
C LEU A 138 -5.34 10.99 10.82
N ASP A 139 -6.57 10.57 10.55
CA ASP A 139 -7.36 9.77 11.48
C ASP A 139 -6.98 8.29 11.34
N ASP A 140 -6.03 7.83 12.16
CA ASP A 140 -5.57 6.43 12.21
C ASP A 140 -5.40 5.89 13.64
N GLU A 141 -6.10 6.48 14.61
CA GLU A 141 -6.11 5.97 15.99
C GLU A 141 -6.63 4.53 16.06
N VAL A 142 -6.07 3.75 16.99
CA VAL A 142 -6.56 2.42 17.31
C VAL A 142 -7.80 2.53 18.19
N CYS A 143 -8.96 2.62 17.55
CA CYS A 143 -10.26 2.59 18.22
C CYS A 143 -11.00 1.28 17.90
N LEU A 144 -11.32 0.51 18.93
CA LEU A 144 -12.15 -0.69 18.80
C LEU A 144 -13.60 -0.35 19.06
N VAL A 145 -14.47 -0.92 18.24
CA VAL A 145 -15.91 -0.93 18.44
C VAL A 145 -16.38 -2.35 18.70
N ASP A 146 -17.55 -2.48 19.34
CA ASP A 146 -18.22 -3.77 19.42
C ASP A 146 -18.57 -4.29 18.02
N TYR A 147 -18.83 -5.60 17.94
CA TYR A 147 -19.12 -6.24 16.66
C TYR A 147 -20.34 -5.61 15.98
N ASP A 148 -20.14 -5.17 14.74
CA ASP A 148 -21.22 -4.63 13.90
C ASP A 148 -21.75 -5.75 12.98
N PRO A 149 -23.04 -6.14 13.10
CA PRO A 149 -23.63 -7.15 12.23
C PRO A 149 -23.73 -6.73 10.76
N SER A 150 -23.43 -5.47 10.42
CA SER A 150 -23.36 -4.99 9.03
C SER A 150 -22.04 -5.35 8.34
N TRP A 151 -21.00 -5.77 9.06
CA TRP A 151 -19.69 -6.06 8.46
C TRP A 151 -19.71 -7.16 7.38
N PRO A 152 -20.45 -8.28 7.52
CA PRO A 152 -20.59 -9.26 6.46
C PRO A 152 -21.18 -8.68 5.16
N ALA A 153 -22.20 -7.82 5.27
CA ALA A 153 -22.82 -7.19 4.10
C ALA A 153 -21.85 -6.20 3.40
N ARG A 154 -21.07 -5.44 4.18
CA ARG A 154 -20.01 -4.56 3.65
C ARG A 154 -18.91 -5.36 2.95
N TYR A 155 -18.54 -6.52 3.50
CA TYR A 155 -17.65 -7.45 2.83
C TYR A 155 -18.24 -7.94 1.50
N ASP A 156 -19.50 -8.37 1.47
CA ASP A 156 -20.12 -8.90 0.25
C ASP A 156 -20.17 -7.85 -0.86
N GLU A 157 -20.48 -6.59 -0.52
CA GLU A 157 -20.44 -5.47 -1.45
C GLU A 157 -19.03 -5.23 -2.02
N ALA A 158 -18.03 -5.14 -1.14
CA ALA A 158 -16.63 -4.94 -1.55
C ALA A 158 -16.11 -6.14 -2.38
N ALA A 159 -16.44 -7.36 -2.00
CA ALA A 159 -16.07 -8.58 -2.72
C ALA A 159 -16.71 -8.62 -4.11
N LYS A 160 -17.98 -8.19 -4.25
CA LYS A 160 -18.63 -8.08 -5.55
C LYS A 160 -17.92 -7.07 -6.45
N TRP A 161 -17.67 -5.86 -5.94
CA TRP A 161 -16.95 -4.82 -6.66
C TRP A 161 -15.56 -5.28 -7.12
N LEU A 162 -14.82 -5.99 -6.26
CA LEU A 162 -13.50 -6.56 -6.60
C LEU A 162 -13.59 -7.62 -7.71
N ARG A 163 -14.58 -8.53 -7.66
CA ARG A 163 -14.76 -9.53 -8.73
C ARG A 163 -15.04 -8.88 -10.08
N GLU A 164 -15.89 -7.85 -10.09
CA GLU A 164 -16.25 -7.12 -11.30
C GLU A 164 -15.07 -6.33 -11.88
N GLY A 165 -14.26 -5.69 -11.03
CA GLY A 165 -13.13 -4.88 -11.49
C GLY A 165 -11.87 -5.68 -11.84
N LEU A 166 -11.53 -6.71 -11.07
CA LEU A 166 -10.33 -7.51 -11.29
C LEU A 166 -10.52 -8.57 -12.38
N GLY A 167 -11.74 -9.10 -12.53
CA GLY A 167 -12.04 -10.23 -13.39
C GLY A 167 -11.73 -11.58 -12.72
N SER A 168 -12.37 -12.64 -13.22
CA SER A 168 -12.25 -13.99 -12.64
C SER A 168 -10.90 -14.66 -12.89
N ASP A 169 -10.10 -14.15 -13.83
CA ASP A 169 -8.73 -14.60 -14.10
C ASP A 169 -7.70 -14.02 -13.12
N VAL A 170 -8.04 -12.92 -12.44
CA VAL A 170 -7.17 -12.30 -11.42
C VAL A 170 -7.71 -12.52 -10.01
N ALA A 171 -9.00 -12.29 -9.74
CA ALA A 171 -9.60 -12.55 -8.44
C ALA A 171 -10.08 -14.00 -8.35
N LEU A 172 -9.14 -14.93 -8.12
CA LEU A 172 -9.39 -16.37 -8.10
C LEU A 172 -10.27 -16.78 -6.91
N ARG A 173 -10.06 -16.13 -5.77
CA ARG A 173 -10.80 -16.32 -4.53
C ARG A 173 -10.81 -15.02 -3.75
N ILE A 174 -11.92 -14.72 -3.07
CA ILE A 174 -12.04 -13.57 -2.18
C ILE A 174 -12.65 -14.05 -0.87
N GLU A 175 -12.02 -13.69 0.24
CA GLU A 175 -12.39 -14.12 1.58
C GLU A 175 -12.49 -12.93 2.53
N HIS A 176 -13.52 -12.95 3.41
CA HIS A 176 -13.59 -12.02 4.53
C HIS A 176 -12.62 -12.51 5.60
N TYR A 177 -11.61 -11.73 5.92
CA TYR A 177 -10.63 -12.12 6.93
C TYR A 177 -10.49 -11.02 8.00
N GLY A 178 -9.56 -11.20 8.94
CA GLY A 178 -9.40 -10.26 10.06
C GLY A 178 -10.52 -10.34 11.10
N SER A 179 -10.50 -9.43 12.07
CA SER A 179 -11.40 -9.51 13.24
C SER A 179 -12.87 -9.26 12.90
N THR A 180 -13.16 -8.44 11.89
CA THR A 180 -14.54 -8.12 11.48
C THR A 180 -15.28 -9.31 10.86
N SER A 181 -14.55 -10.36 10.47
CA SER A 181 -15.11 -11.61 10.00
C SER A 181 -15.52 -12.57 11.14
N ILE A 182 -15.19 -12.29 12.39
CA ILE A 182 -15.50 -13.16 13.53
C ILE A 182 -16.73 -12.59 14.27
N PRO A 183 -17.88 -13.30 14.33
CA PRO A 183 -19.06 -12.81 15.03
C PRO A 183 -18.77 -12.47 16.50
N ASN A 184 -19.36 -11.39 16.99
CA ASN A 184 -19.21 -10.87 18.37
C ASN A 184 -17.78 -10.43 18.75
N MET A 185 -16.86 -10.34 17.80
CA MET A 185 -15.48 -9.90 18.05
C MET A 185 -15.37 -8.37 17.97
N PRO A 186 -14.91 -7.68 19.03
CA PRO A 186 -14.62 -6.24 18.93
C PRO A 186 -13.47 -6.00 17.97
N ALA A 187 -13.56 -4.99 17.12
CA ALA A 187 -12.57 -4.77 16.08
C ALA A 187 -12.40 -3.28 15.76
N LYS A 188 -11.30 -2.94 15.08
CA LYS A 188 -11.26 -1.70 14.32
C LYS A 188 -12.36 -1.80 13.26
N PRO A 189 -13.14 -0.76 12.96
CA PRO A 189 -14.25 -0.79 12.01
C PRO A 189 -13.77 -0.82 10.55
N ILE A 190 -12.89 -1.77 10.23
CA ILE A 190 -12.21 -1.96 8.97
C ILE A 190 -12.50 -3.38 8.49
N VAL A 191 -13.13 -3.50 7.33
CA VAL A 191 -13.40 -4.78 6.70
C VAL A 191 -12.15 -5.23 5.95
N ASP A 192 -11.54 -6.33 6.38
CA ASP A 192 -10.34 -6.87 5.73
C ASP A 192 -10.75 -7.95 4.70
N LEU A 193 -10.29 -7.82 3.47
CA LEU A 193 -10.50 -8.77 2.37
C LEU A 193 -9.17 -9.39 1.98
N LEU A 194 -9.16 -10.71 1.77
CA LEU A 194 -8.01 -11.44 1.23
C LEU A 194 -8.38 -11.97 -0.15
N VAL A 195 -7.61 -11.57 -1.17
CA VAL A 195 -7.83 -11.90 -2.57
C VAL A 195 -6.69 -12.80 -3.05
N GLU A 196 -7.03 -13.99 -3.53
CA GLU A 196 -6.11 -14.87 -4.22
C GLU A 196 -5.91 -14.39 -5.65
N ILE A 197 -4.66 -14.13 -5.99
CA ILE A 197 -4.23 -13.69 -7.32
C ILE A 197 -3.27 -14.72 -7.94
N PRO A 198 -3.24 -14.88 -9.28
CA PRO A 198 -2.36 -15.85 -9.91
C PRO A 198 -0.88 -15.49 -9.73
N ALA A 199 -0.57 -14.19 -9.72
CA ALA A 199 0.77 -13.66 -9.49
C ALA A 199 0.69 -12.19 -9.03
N PRO A 200 1.70 -11.67 -8.30
CA PRO A 200 1.74 -10.27 -7.88
C PRO A 200 1.60 -9.27 -9.03
N GLU A 201 2.16 -9.59 -10.20
CA GLU A 201 2.07 -8.75 -11.41
C GLU A 201 0.62 -8.56 -11.90
N ALA A 202 -0.17 -9.63 -11.92
CA ALA A 202 -1.58 -9.55 -12.32
C ALA A 202 -2.38 -8.67 -11.34
N GLY A 203 -2.10 -8.81 -10.04
CA GLY A 203 -2.65 -7.94 -8.99
C GLY A 203 -2.26 -6.47 -9.17
N ARG A 204 -1.00 -6.17 -9.52
CA ARG A 204 -0.55 -4.79 -9.84
C ARG A 204 -1.32 -4.23 -11.01
N ARG A 205 -1.27 -4.92 -12.14
CA ARG A 205 -1.80 -4.44 -13.41
C ARG A 205 -3.30 -4.16 -13.38
N ARG A 206 -4.08 -4.97 -12.66
CA ARG A 206 -5.54 -4.75 -12.53
C ARG A 206 -5.93 -3.95 -11.29
N GLY A 207 -5.24 -4.16 -10.17
CA GLY A 207 -5.57 -3.51 -8.90
C GLY A 207 -5.19 -2.03 -8.89
N ILE A 208 -3.96 -1.68 -9.31
CA ILE A 208 -3.48 -0.28 -9.21
C ILE A 208 -4.43 0.71 -9.88
N PRO A 209 -4.92 0.50 -11.11
CA PRO A 209 -5.88 1.41 -11.73
C PRO A 209 -7.18 1.56 -10.94
N MET A 210 -7.72 0.48 -10.37
CA MET A 210 -8.97 0.52 -9.59
C MET A 210 -8.88 1.39 -8.33
N PHE A 211 -7.69 1.42 -7.72
CA PHE A 211 -7.40 2.14 -6.48
C PHE A 211 -6.68 3.48 -6.72
N ASN A 212 -6.50 3.90 -7.98
CA ASN A 212 -5.81 5.15 -8.28
C ASN A 212 -6.76 6.36 -8.20
N LYS A 213 -7.13 6.75 -6.97
CA LYS A 213 -7.99 7.91 -6.69
C LYS A 213 -7.85 8.38 -5.23
N PRO A 214 -8.21 9.63 -4.91
CA PRO A 214 -8.20 10.14 -3.53
C PRO A 214 -9.03 9.26 -2.59
N GLY A 215 -8.52 9.04 -1.38
CA GLY A 215 -9.12 8.12 -0.40
C GLY A 215 -8.73 6.65 -0.59
N CYS A 216 -7.99 6.31 -1.64
CA CYS A 216 -7.36 5.00 -1.79
C CYS A 216 -5.84 5.11 -1.65
N GLU A 217 -5.22 4.18 -0.93
CA GLU A 217 -3.77 4.12 -0.76
C GLU A 217 -3.29 2.67 -0.89
N TYR A 218 -2.07 2.43 -1.34
CA TYR A 218 -1.48 1.09 -1.34
C TYR A 218 0.01 1.10 -1.09
N TRP A 219 0.46 -0.01 -0.51
CA TRP A 219 1.86 -0.28 -0.20
C TRP A 219 2.18 -1.74 -0.54
N TRP A 220 3.31 -1.94 -1.21
CA TRP A 220 3.83 -3.25 -1.56
C TRP A 220 4.80 -3.75 -0.49
N HIS A 221 4.64 -5.01 -0.10
CA HIS A 221 5.42 -5.67 0.93
C HIS A 221 5.94 -7.00 0.39
N GLY A 222 7.04 -6.94 -0.37
CA GLY A 222 7.61 -8.10 -1.03
C GLY A 222 6.67 -8.66 -2.09
N ASP A 223 6.09 -9.83 -1.80
CA ASP A 223 5.24 -10.62 -2.70
C ASP A 223 3.73 -10.41 -2.51
N HIS A 224 3.32 -9.46 -1.65
CA HIS A 224 1.91 -9.08 -1.50
C HIS A 224 1.71 -7.56 -1.48
N VAL A 225 0.46 -7.15 -1.67
CA VAL A 225 0.02 -5.75 -1.59
C VAL A 225 -1.14 -5.60 -0.62
N CYS A 226 -1.15 -4.47 0.09
CA CYS A 226 -2.30 -4.02 0.83
C CYS A 226 -2.82 -2.71 0.21
N PHE A 227 -4.03 -2.77 -0.37
CA PHE A 227 -4.80 -1.59 -0.71
C PHE A 227 -5.66 -1.20 0.49
N MET A 228 -5.79 0.09 0.76
CA MET A 228 -6.62 0.62 1.83
C MET A 228 -7.57 1.65 1.26
N ILE A 229 -8.83 1.60 1.72
CA ILE A 229 -9.87 2.56 1.37
C ILE A 229 -10.21 3.37 2.60
N ARG A 230 -10.31 4.68 2.43
CA ARG A 230 -10.78 5.65 3.43
C ARG A 230 -12.09 6.29 2.98
N GLU A 231 -12.87 6.78 3.94
CA GLU A 231 -14.14 7.50 3.65
C GLU A 231 -13.90 8.77 2.81
N ARG A 232 -12.75 9.41 3.03
CA ARG A 232 -12.21 10.56 2.29
C ARG A 232 -10.68 10.57 2.47
N PRO A 233 -9.91 11.39 1.72
CA PRO A 233 -8.49 11.58 2.03
C PRO A 233 -8.30 11.95 3.51
N MET A 234 -7.26 11.42 4.17
CA MET A 234 -6.99 11.59 5.60
C MET A 234 -8.07 11.08 6.59
N GLY A 235 -9.24 10.67 6.10
CA GLY A 235 -10.32 10.10 6.90
C GLY A 235 -10.05 8.66 7.36
N LYS A 236 -11.04 8.10 8.07
CA LYS A 236 -10.95 6.74 8.63
C LYS A 236 -10.85 5.68 7.55
N ARG A 237 -10.00 4.68 7.78
CA ARG A 237 -9.97 3.46 6.96
C ARG A 237 -11.27 2.69 7.12
N THR A 238 -11.80 2.20 6.02
CA THR A 238 -13.04 1.40 5.98
C THR A 238 -12.77 -0.02 5.50
N HIS A 239 -11.80 -0.20 4.62
CA HIS A 239 -11.44 -1.50 4.04
C HIS A 239 -9.92 -1.63 3.92
N HIS A 240 -9.44 -2.85 4.12
CA HIS A 240 -8.14 -3.28 3.63
C HIS A 240 -8.34 -4.43 2.66
N ILE A 241 -7.64 -4.40 1.53
CA ILE A 241 -7.70 -5.44 0.50
C ILE A 241 -6.29 -5.94 0.31
N HIS A 242 -6.05 -7.15 0.81
CA HIS A 242 -4.79 -7.85 0.66
C HIS A 242 -4.88 -8.73 -0.57
N MET A 243 -3.93 -8.57 -1.50
CA MET A 243 -3.83 -9.47 -2.65
C MET A 243 -2.53 -10.25 -2.55
N ALA A 244 -2.63 -11.57 -2.57
CA ALA A 244 -1.48 -12.46 -2.46
C ALA A 244 -1.73 -13.77 -3.23
N PRO A 245 -0.68 -14.39 -3.79
CA PRO A 245 -0.79 -15.72 -4.38
C PRO A 245 -1.23 -16.80 -3.38
N ALA A 246 -1.68 -17.94 -3.91
CA ALA A 246 -1.93 -19.13 -3.11
C ALA A 246 -0.66 -19.53 -2.33
N GLY A 247 -0.83 -19.98 -1.09
CA GLY A 247 0.27 -20.43 -0.23
C GLY A 247 1.03 -19.31 0.50
N HIS A 248 0.74 -18.03 0.22
CA HIS A 248 1.29 -16.92 0.99
C HIS A 248 0.84 -16.96 2.46
N GLN A 249 1.68 -16.51 3.39
CA GLN A 249 1.42 -16.60 4.84
C GLN A 249 0.11 -15.91 5.27
N LEU A 250 -0.33 -14.87 4.55
CA LEU A 250 -1.61 -14.19 4.85
C LEU A 250 -2.82 -15.14 4.86
N TRP A 251 -2.76 -16.28 4.14
CA TRP A 251 -3.81 -17.29 4.14
C TRP A 251 -3.99 -17.99 5.50
N GLU A 252 -2.95 -18.01 6.35
CA GLU A 252 -3.06 -18.46 7.76
C GLU A 252 -4.09 -17.62 8.54
N GLY A 253 -4.35 -16.38 8.10
CA GLY A 253 -5.40 -15.54 8.66
C GLY A 253 -6.80 -16.17 8.60
N LEU A 254 -7.07 -17.03 7.60
CA LEU A 254 -8.32 -17.78 7.52
C LEU A 254 -8.37 -18.91 8.55
N THR A 255 -7.26 -19.64 8.73
CA THR A 255 -7.14 -20.63 9.80
C THR A 255 -7.40 -20.00 11.16
N PHE A 256 -6.79 -18.83 11.42
CA PHE A 256 -7.01 -18.09 12.66
C PHE A 256 -8.48 -17.67 12.84
N ARG A 257 -9.10 -17.11 11.79
CA ARG A 257 -10.53 -16.73 11.78
C ARG A 257 -11.41 -17.93 12.13
N ASP A 258 -11.26 -19.02 11.39
CA ASP A 258 -12.14 -20.18 11.49
C ASP A 258 -11.96 -20.90 12.82
N TYR A 259 -10.72 -20.94 13.34
CA TYR A 259 -10.47 -21.40 14.70
C TYR A 259 -11.24 -20.58 15.74
N LEU A 260 -11.11 -19.24 15.73
CA LEU A 260 -11.79 -18.40 16.72
C LEU A 260 -13.31 -18.44 16.60
N ARG A 261 -13.87 -18.62 15.40
CA ARG A 261 -15.32 -18.84 15.21
C ARG A 261 -15.81 -20.11 15.90
N ALA A 262 -14.99 -21.17 15.91
CA ALA A 262 -15.32 -22.44 16.54
C ALA A 262 -14.98 -22.51 18.04
N HIS A 263 -14.18 -21.57 18.57
CA HIS A 263 -13.67 -21.60 19.95
C HIS A 263 -13.99 -20.30 20.72
N PRO A 264 -15.23 -20.13 21.22
CA PRO A 264 -15.68 -18.89 21.86
C PRO A 264 -14.82 -18.44 23.04
N THR A 265 -14.27 -19.37 23.83
CA THR A 265 -13.39 -19.05 24.96
C THR A 265 -12.08 -18.40 24.50
N ASP A 266 -11.45 -18.91 23.44
CA ASP A 266 -10.24 -18.29 22.91
C ASP A 266 -10.56 -16.99 22.15
N ALA A 267 -11.74 -16.88 21.52
CA ALA A 267 -12.22 -15.62 20.95
C ALA A 267 -12.40 -14.53 22.01
N ALA A 268 -12.97 -14.85 23.18
CA ALA A 268 -13.09 -13.93 24.30
C ALA A 268 -11.72 -13.45 24.79
N ARG A 269 -10.75 -14.36 24.95
CA ARG A 269 -9.37 -14.00 25.32
C ARG A 269 -8.71 -13.08 24.31
N TYR A 270 -8.96 -13.30 23.01
CA TYR A 270 -8.45 -12.42 21.97
C TYR A 270 -9.11 -11.03 22.02
N ALA A 271 -10.40 -10.97 22.30
CA ALA A 271 -11.13 -9.72 22.49
C ALA A 271 -10.55 -8.90 23.65
N ASP A 272 -10.30 -9.53 24.79
CA ASP A 272 -9.73 -8.86 25.98
C ASP A 272 -8.32 -8.35 25.71
N LEU A 273 -7.45 -9.17 25.11
CA LEU A 273 -6.11 -8.75 24.69
C LEU A 273 -6.17 -7.52 23.78
N LYS A 274 -7.07 -7.51 22.80
CA LYS A 274 -7.20 -6.37 21.89
C LYS A 274 -7.63 -5.10 22.60
N ARG A 275 -8.55 -5.17 23.56
CA ARG A 275 -8.97 -4.01 24.35
C ARG A 275 -7.79 -3.44 25.14
N GLU A 276 -7.05 -4.30 25.85
CA GLU A 276 -5.84 -3.91 26.59
C GLU A 276 -4.81 -3.23 25.67
N LEU A 277 -4.52 -3.84 24.51
CA LEU A 277 -3.55 -3.30 23.56
C LEU A 277 -4.01 -2.00 22.91
N ALA A 278 -5.31 -1.83 22.64
CA ALA A 278 -5.85 -0.60 22.08
C ALA A 278 -5.77 0.56 23.09
N GLU A 279 -5.92 0.29 24.38
CA GLU A 279 -5.69 1.28 25.44
C GLU A 279 -4.21 1.66 25.54
N ARG A 280 -3.32 0.65 25.52
CA ARG A 280 -1.87 0.84 25.68
C ARG A 280 -1.20 1.51 24.48
N TYR A 281 -1.64 1.19 23.28
CA TYR A 281 -1.03 1.61 22.00
C TYR A 281 -2.00 2.38 21.12
N ARG A 282 -2.86 3.21 21.72
CA ARG A 282 -3.90 4.00 21.02
C ARG A 282 -3.37 4.76 19.79
N ASN A 283 -2.19 5.36 19.93
CA ASN A 283 -1.56 6.20 18.89
C ASN A 283 -0.43 5.47 18.15
N ASP A 284 -0.25 4.17 18.37
CA ASP A 284 0.84 3.36 17.82
C ASP A 284 0.27 2.06 17.23
N ARG A 285 -0.26 2.19 16.01
CA ARG A 285 -0.96 1.12 15.31
C ARG A 285 -0.06 -0.05 14.94
N GLU A 286 1.22 0.23 14.68
CA GLU A 286 2.22 -0.78 14.37
C GLU A 286 2.49 -1.63 15.61
N ARG A 287 2.81 -1.02 16.76
CA ARG A 287 2.99 -1.77 18.01
C ARG A 287 1.73 -2.49 18.46
N TYR A 288 0.55 -1.89 18.27
CA TYR A 288 -0.73 -2.60 18.49
C TYR A 288 -0.82 -3.88 17.65
N THR A 289 -0.36 -3.83 16.40
CA THR A 289 -0.41 -4.97 15.48
C THR A 289 0.60 -6.05 15.88
N GLU A 290 1.84 -5.67 16.14
CA GLU A 290 2.92 -6.56 16.55
C GLU A 290 2.64 -7.27 17.88
N ALA A 291 2.12 -6.54 18.87
CA ALA A 291 1.87 -7.06 20.21
C ALA A 291 0.84 -8.22 20.24
N LYS A 292 0.04 -8.40 19.18
CA LYS A 292 -0.87 -9.56 19.03
C LYS A 292 -0.17 -10.81 18.52
N GLY A 293 1.06 -10.69 17.99
CA GLY A 293 1.73 -11.76 17.24
C GLY A 293 1.95 -13.05 18.04
N GLU A 294 2.26 -12.96 19.33
CA GLU A 294 2.40 -14.15 20.18
C GLU A 294 1.06 -14.90 20.33
N PHE A 295 -0.04 -14.17 20.52
CA PHE A 295 -1.36 -14.77 20.61
C PHE A 295 -1.76 -15.45 19.31
N VAL A 296 -1.53 -14.77 18.17
CA VAL A 296 -1.81 -15.32 16.84
C VAL A 296 -1.07 -16.63 16.62
N ARG A 297 0.25 -16.67 16.89
CA ARG A 297 1.06 -17.90 16.77
C ARG A 297 0.52 -19.04 17.63
N LYS A 298 0.12 -18.77 18.88
CA LYS A 298 -0.46 -19.79 19.77
C LYS A 298 -1.76 -20.38 19.22
N ILE A 299 -2.62 -19.55 18.62
CA ILE A 299 -3.87 -20.01 18.02
C ILE A 299 -3.61 -20.84 16.76
N LEU A 300 -2.70 -20.40 15.89
CA LEU A 300 -2.34 -21.17 14.69
C LEU A 300 -1.81 -22.57 15.05
N ALA A 301 -0.94 -22.66 16.06
CA ALA A 301 -0.45 -23.94 16.56
C ALA A 301 -1.58 -24.85 17.09
N LYS A 302 -2.60 -24.29 17.77
CA LYS A 302 -3.78 -25.06 18.21
C LYS A 302 -4.66 -25.51 17.04
N ALA A 303 -4.70 -24.74 15.95
CA ALA A 303 -5.46 -25.05 14.75
C ALA A 303 -4.78 -26.12 13.87
N GLY A 304 -3.55 -26.52 14.20
CA GLY A 304 -2.79 -27.51 13.44
C GLY A 304 -2.17 -26.96 12.15
N SER A 305 -1.92 -25.65 12.10
CA SER A 305 -1.11 -24.99 11.07
C SER A 305 0.29 -24.70 11.57
#